data_AF-A0AAW1L4P0-F1
#
_entry.id   AF-A0AAW1L4P0-F1
#
_cell.length_a   1.000
_cell.length_b   1.000
_cell.length_c   1.000
_cell.angle_alpha   90.00
_cell.angle_beta   90.00
_cell.angle_gamma   90.00
#
_symmetry.space_group_name_H-M   'P 1'
#
loop_
_entity.id
_entity.type
_entity.pdbx_description
1 polymer ?
#
loop_
_entity_poly.entity_id
_entity_poly.type
_entity_poly.pdbx_seq_one_letter_code
_entity_poly.pdbx_strand_id
1 'polypeptide(L)'
;MAEEAADLRAQTAELRIQRGQIKASLTRVGKFLEKHEATPQSGQVRARYDKLMSIMEDFHIIQNKLERLDESELDTNEREEFEDKYFDFIARFQNTYYYSARGAK
;
A
#
# COMPACT_ATOMS: atom_id res chain seq x y z
N MET A 1 24.22 -11.37 23.33
CA MET A 1 25.03 -11.06 22.13
C MET A 1 24.66 -11.92 20.92
N ALA A 2 24.96 -13.23 20.86
CA ALA A 2 24.65 -14.05 19.67
C ALA A 2 23.14 -14.33 19.47
N GLU A 3 22.43 -14.62 20.57
CA GLU A 3 20.99 -14.92 20.56
C GLU A 3 20.14 -13.67 20.25
N GLU A 4 20.46 -12.53 20.86
CA GLU A 4 19.83 -11.23 20.61
C GLU A 4 20.00 -10.77 19.15
N ALA A 5 21.19 -10.96 18.56
CA ALA A 5 21.41 -10.66 17.15
C ALA A 5 20.65 -11.61 16.20
N ALA A 6 20.39 -12.85 16.62
CA ALA A 6 19.56 -13.79 15.85
C ALA A 6 18.08 -13.39 15.90
N ASP A 7 17.60 -12.95 17.05
CA ASP A 7 16.22 -12.50 17.25
C ASP A 7 15.92 -11.24 16.43
N LEU A 8 16.81 -10.23 16.46
CA LEU A 8 16.67 -9.03 15.62
C LEU A 8 16.61 -9.35 14.11
N ARG A 9 17.39 -10.32 13.65
CA ARG A 9 17.34 -10.78 12.24
C ARG A 9 16.01 -11.45 11.90
N ALA A 10 15.46 -12.26 12.80
CA ALA A 10 14.17 -12.89 12.60
C ALA A 10 13.03 -11.83 12.55
N GLN A 11 13.08 -10.84 13.46
CA GLN A 11 12.10 -9.75 13.50
C GLN A 11 12.13 -8.90 12.22
N THR A 12 13.32 -8.49 11.77
CA THR A 12 13.46 -7.71 10.52
C THR A 12 13.04 -8.49 9.28
N ALA A 13 13.32 -9.80 9.22
CA ALA A 13 12.86 -10.66 8.13
C ALA A 13 11.33 -10.74 8.07
N GLU A 14 10.66 -10.92 9.21
CA GLU A 14 9.20 -10.97 9.29
C GLU A 14 8.57 -9.64 8.86
N LEU A 15 9.10 -8.51 9.32
CA LEU A 15 8.63 -7.19 8.92
C LEU A 15 8.78 -6.94 7.41
N ARG A 16 9.87 -7.39 6.78
CA ARG A 16 10.06 -7.31 5.32
C ARG A 16 9.01 -8.12 4.56
N ILE A 17 8.65 -9.30 5.06
CA ILE A 17 7.59 -10.13 4.47
C ILE A 17 6.25 -9.37 4.55
N GLN A 18 5.92 -8.81 5.71
CA GLN A 18 4.68 -8.07 5.90
C GLN A 18 4.63 -6.82 5.00
N ARG A 19 5.74 -6.07 4.87
CA ARG A 19 5.85 -4.95 3.90
C ARG A 19 5.55 -5.42 2.48
N GLY A 20 6.14 -6.55 2.07
CA GLY A 20 5.88 -7.17 0.77
C GLY A 20 4.40 -7.51 0.54
N GLN A 21 3.71 -8.02 1.55
CA GLN A 21 2.28 -8.33 1.49
C GLN A 21 1.42 -7.07 1.32
N ILE A 22 1.77 -5.98 2.02
CA ILE A 22 1.10 -4.68 1.88
C ILE A 22 1.29 -4.12 0.46
N LYS A 23 2.52 -4.15 -0.07
CA LYS A 23 2.82 -3.74 -1.46
C LYS A 23 2.05 -4.58 -2.48
N ALA A 24 1.91 -5.88 -2.24
CA ALA A 24 1.10 -6.75 -3.09
C ALA A 24 -0.39 -6.38 -3.01
N SER A 25 -0.89 -5.98 -1.85
CA SER A 25 -2.26 -5.49 -1.67
C SER A 25 -2.51 -4.22 -2.48
N LEU A 26 -1.61 -3.24 -2.35
CA LEU A 26 -1.66 -2.00 -3.14
C LEU A 26 -1.67 -2.31 -4.65
N THR A 27 -0.80 -3.21 -5.10
CA THR A 27 -0.72 -3.62 -6.51
C THR A 27 -2.01 -4.30 -7.01
N ARG A 28 -2.66 -5.15 -6.20
CA ARG A 28 -3.95 -5.77 -6.55
C ARG A 28 -5.07 -4.73 -6.69
N VAL A 29 -5.02 -3.67 -5.89
CA VAL A 29 -5.96 -2.55 -5.97
C VAL A 29 -5.72 -1.74 -7.25
N GLY A 30 -4.47 -1.44 -7.59
CA GLY A 30 -4.11 -0.79 -8.86
C GLY A 30 -4.56 -1.57 -10.10
N LYS A 31 -4.30 -2.89 -10.13
CA LYS A 31 -4.75 -3.76 -11.22
C LYS A 31 -6.28 -3.79 -11.38
N PHE A 32 -7.00 -3.66 -10.27
CA PHE A 32 -8.46 -3.54 -10.33
C PHE A 32 -8.88 -2.22 -11.01
N LEU A 33 -8.26 -1.09 -10.63
CA LEU A 33 -8.53 0.18 -11.30
C LEU A 33 -8.27 0.10 -12.80
N GLU A 34 -7.08 -0.36 -13.21
CA GLU A 34 -6.71 -0.49 -14.62
C GLU A 34 -7.73 -1.29 -15.44
N LYS A 35 -8.29 -2.36 -14.85
CA LYS A 35 -9.29 -3.21 -15.50
C LYS A 35 -10.69 -2.57 -15.57
N HIS A 36 -11.02 -1.70 -14.61
CA HIS A 36 -12.39 -1.22 -14.39
C HIS A 36 -12.56 0.29 -14.57
N GLU A 37 -11.51 1.01 -14.97
CA GLU A 37 -11.50 2.46 -15.15
C GLU A 37 -12.55 2.94 -16.16
N ALA A 38 -12.76 2.18 -17.24
CA ALA A 38 -13.75 2.51 -18.28
C ALA A 38 -15.19 2.07 -17.94
N THR A 39 -15.37 1.11 -17.04
CA THR A 39 -16.70 0.57 -16.65
C THR A 39 -16.77 0.36 -15.14
N PRO A 40 -16.90 1.45 -14.36
CA PRO A 40 -16.76 1.39 -12.91
C PRO A 40 -17.94 0.67 -12.28
N GLN A 41 -17.69 -0.44 -11.60
CA GLN A 41 -18.68 -1.05 -10.70
C GLN A 41 -18.66 -0.30 -9.37
N SER A 42 -19.53 0.72 -9.23
CA SER A 42 -19.51 1.70 -8.12
C SER A 42 -19.38 1.07 -6.73
N GLY A 43 -20.04 -0.07 -6.47
CA GLY A 43 -19.93 -0.79 -5.19
C GLY A 43 -18.54 -1.36 -4.90
N GLN A 44 -17.90 -2.01 -5.88
CA GLN A 44 -16.56 -2.58 -5.71
C GLN A 44 -15.48 -1.50 -5.66
N VAL A 45 -15.69 -0.40 -6.41
CA VAL A 45 -14.81 0.78 -6.38
C VAL A 45 -14.76 1.35 -4.97
N ARG A 46 -15.93 1.57 -4.34
CA ARG A 46 -16.01 2.08 -2.97
C ARG A 46 -15.36 1.17 -1.94
N ALA A 47 -15.70 -0.13 -1.96
CA ALA A 47 -15.13 -1.09 -0.99
C ALA A 47 -13.60 -1.18 -1.07
N ARG A 48 -13.03 -1.06 -2.28
CA ARG A 48 -11.58 -1.07 -2.48
C ARG A 48 -10.93 0.26 -2.12
N TYR A 49 -11.62 1.38 -2.31
CA TYR A 49 -11.17 2.68 -1.81
C TYR A 49 -11.07 2.68 -0.28
N ASP A 50 -12.08 2.17 0.41
CA ASP A 50 -12.05 2.05 1.88
C ASP A 50 -10.89 1.17 2.34
N LYS A 51 -10.60 0.08 1.61
CA LYS A 51 -9.42 -0.75 1.89
C LYS A 51 -8.10 -0.04 1.62
N LEU A 52 -8.05 0.82 0.61
CA LEU A 52 -6.87 1.61 0.27
C LEU A 52 -6.52 2.55 1.44
N MET A 53 -7.51 3.20 2.06
CA MET A 53 -7.27 4.11 3.19
C MET A 53 -6.52 3.47 4.37
N SER A 54 -6.70 2.16 4.63
CA SER A 54 -5.97 1.46 5.71
C SER A 54 -4.53 1.09 5.32
N ILE A 55 -4.27 0.90 4.02
CA ILE A 55 -2.99 0.35 3.51
C ILE A 55 -1.82 1.30 3.77
N MET A 56 -2.05 2.62 3.77
CA MET A 56 -1.01 3.60 4.06
C MET A 56 -0.54 3.53 5.52
N GLU A 57 -1.51 3.50 6.45
CA GLU A 57 -1.20 3.40 7.87
C GLU A 57 -0.47 2.09 8.19
N ASP A 58 -0.95 0.97 7.64
CA ASP A 58 -0.31 -0.34 7.76
C ASP A 58 1.15 -0.29 7.27
N PHE A 59 1.40 0.34 6.11
CA PHE A 59 2.75 0.47 5.57
C PHE A 59 3.65 1.31 6.46
N HIS A 60 3.18 2.48 6.92
CA HIS A 60 3.97 3.36 7.79
C HIS A 60 4.37 2.68 9.08
N ILE A 61 3.47 1.90 9.70
CA ILE A 61 3.76 1.16 10.93
C ILE A 61 4.92 0.18 10.69
N ILE A 62 4.91 -0.55 9.58
CA ILE A 62 5.92 -1.56 9.28
C ILE A 62 7.25 -0.91 8.88
N GLN A 63 7.20 0.08 8.00
CA GLN A 63 8.38 0.79 7.54
C GLN A 63 9.09 1.50 8.70
N ASN A 64 8.36 2.16 9.60
CA ASN A 64 8.94 2.77 10.80
C ASN A 64 9.59 1.76 11.75
N LYS A 65 9.06 0.53 11.84
CA LYS A 65 9.67 -0.54 12.63
C LYS A 65 10.95 -1.05 11.97
N LEU A 66 10.95 -1.21 10.66
CA LEU A 66 12.13 -1.62 9.89
C LEU A 66 13.27 -0.60 10.01
N GLU A 67 12.99 0.68 9.79
CA GLU A 67 13.96 1.78 9.90
C GLU A 67 14.55 1.93 11.31
N ARG A 68 13.84 1.48 12.36
CA ARG A 68 14.34 1.46 13.74
C ARG A 68 15.24 0.25 14.04
N LEU A 69 15.03 -0.86 13.34
CA LEU A 69 15.72 -2.14 13.60
C LEU A 69 16.88 -2.38 12.63
N ASP A 70 16.87 -1.74 11.46
CA ASP A 70 17.86 -1.89 10.41
C ASP A 70 18.10 -0.55 9.72
N GLU A 71 19.25 0.07 9.99
CA GLU A 71 19.63 1.37 9.41
C GLU A 71 19.74 1.33 7.88
N SER A 72 20.02 0.16 7.28
CA SER A 72 20.07 0.05 5.82
C SER A 72 18.72 0.32 5.15
N GLU A 73 17.61 0.23 5.89
CA GLU A 73 16.27 0.56 5.41
C GLU A 73 16.09 2.08 5.24
N LEU A 74 16.89 2.93 5.92
CA LEU A 74 16.87 4.38 5.76
C LEU A 74 17.44 4.85 4.42
N ASP A 75 18.34 4.05 3.83
CA ASP A 75 18.96 4.34 2.52
C ASP A 75 18.11 3.83 1.33
N THR A 76 16.91 3.33 1.59
CA THR A 76 16.00 2.83 0.55
C THR A 76 14.96 3.87 0.13
N ASN A 77 14.57 3.87 -1.15
CA ASN A 77 13.46 4.69 -1.65
C ASN A 77 12.08 4.04 -1.40
N GLU A 78 12.02 3.01 -0.55
CA GLU A 78 10.83 2.17 -0.38
C GLU A 78 9.58 2.97 0.04
N ARG A 79 9.79 4.01 0.86
CA ARG A 79 8.73 4.90 1.32
C ARG A 79 8.20 5.77 0.19
N GLU A 80 9.08 6.48 -0.49
CA GLU A 80 8.73 7.36 -1.60
C GLU A 80 8.00 6.58 -2.70
N GLU A 81 8.55 5.44 -3.14
CA GLU A 81 7.94 4.59 -4.16
C GLU A 81 6.54 4.08 -3.75
N PHE A 82 6.35 3.77 -2.48
CA PHE A 82 5.07 3.32 -1.97
C PHE A 82 4.05 4.45 -1.92
N GLU A 83 4.44 5.60 -1.36
CA GLU A 83 3.59 6.78 -1.21
C GLU A 83 3.14 7.32 -2.58
N ASP A 84 4.05 7.45 -3.53
CA ASP A 84 3.74 7.87 -4.90
C ASP A 84 2.70 6.97 -5.54
N LYS A 85 2.91 5.65 -5.46
CA LYS A 85 1.98 4.66 -6.02
C LYS A 85 0.63 4.69 -5.30
N TYR A 86 0.64 4.89 -3.99
CA TYR A 86 -0.57 5.01 -3.20
C TYR A 86 -1.39 6.22 -3.61
N PHE A 87 -0.77 7.40 -3.70
CA PHE A 87 -1.45 8.63 -4.03
C PHE A 87 -1.94 8.65 -5.48
N ASP A 88 -1.19 8.05 -6.43
CA ASP A 88 -1.68 7.82 -7.79
C ASP A 88 -3.00 7.03 -7.78
N PHE A 89 -3.04 5.91 -7.05
CA PHE A 89 -4.26 5.10 -6.98
C PHE A 89 -5.41 5.81 -6.28
N ILE A 90 -5.16 6.57 -5.21
CA ILE A 90 -6.20 7.38 -4.55
C ILE A 90 -6.81 8.38 -5.54
N ALA A 91 -5.98 9.12 -6.28
CA ALA A 91 -6.44 10.09 -7.25
C ALA A 91 -7.28 9.44 -8.36
N ARG A 92 -6.83 8.28 -8.85
CA ARG A 92 -7.58 7.50 -9.85
C ARG A 92 -8.91 7.00 -9.32
N PHE A 93 -8.97 6.44 -8.11
CA PHE A 93 -10.23 6.03 -7.46
C PHE A 93 -11.22 7.19 -7.33
N GLN A 94 -10.75 8.35 -6.87
CA GLN A 94 -11.58 9.53 -6.69
C GLN A 94 -12.15 10.02 -8.02
N ASN A 95 -11.32 10.06 -9.07
CA ASN A 95 -11.76 10.39 -10.43
C ASN A 95 -12.82 9.39 -10.93
N THR A 96 -12.53 8.09 -10.84
CA THR A 96 -13.45 7.03 -11.26
C THR A 96 -14.80 7.13 -10.53
N TYR A 97 -14.78 7.37 -9.22
CA TYR A 97 -16.00 7.55 -8.42
C TYR A 97 -16.78 8.80 -8.87
N TYR A 98 -16.11 9.94 -9.03
CA TYR A 98 -16.71 11.20 -9.42
C TYR A 98 -17.40 11.14 -10.80
N TYR A 99 -16.74 10.53 -11.79
CA TYR A 99 -17.31 10.36 -13.13
C TYR A 99 -18.47 9.35 -13.14
N SER A 100 -18.41 8.27 -12.34
CA SER A 100 -19.52 7.33 -12.20
C SER A 100 -20.78 7.97 -11.61
N ALA A 101 -20.62 8.96 -10.72
CA ALA A 101 -21.72 9.69 -10.11
C ALA A 101 -22.32 10.78 -11.02
N ARG A 102 -21.57 11.30 -12.00
CA ARG A 102 -22.01 12.35 -12.93
C ARG A 102 -22.50 11.85 -14.28
N GLY A 103 -22.06 10.68 -14.73
CA GLY A 103 -22.48 10.04 -15.98
C GLY A 103 -23.88 9.41 -15.93
N ALA A 104 -24.50 9.35 -14.75
CA ALA A 104 -25.91 9.00 -14.60
C ALA A 104 -26.80 10.23 -14.88
N LYS A 105 -26.88 10.62 -16.16
CA LYS A 105 -27.93 11.51 -16.67
C LYS A 105 -28.50 10.92 -17.95
#